data_AF-A0A554KIB0-F1
#
_entry.id   AF-A0A554KIB0-F1
#
_cell.length_a   1.000
_cell.length_b   1.000
_cell.length_c   1.000
_cell.angle_alpha   90.00
_cell.angle_beta   90.00
_cell.angle_gamma   90.00
#
_symmetry.space_group_name_H-M   'P 1'
#
loop_
_entity.id
_entity.type
_entity.pdbx_description
1 polymer ?
#
loop_
_entity_poly.entity_id
_entity_poly.type
_entity_poly.pdbx_seq_one_letter_code
_entity_poly.pdbx_strand_id
1 'polypeptide(L)'
;MSYVVASKVKEYVNGKNMMAAGDLADHLSKQVEMWLAQGLKAAQANDRKTVRGCDILVFSPGKTPFVVASKIKEYVNGKNMMASGDLADYASGLVEWLLSMACDRCKSNDRKTVRGGDL
;
A
#
# COMPACT_ATOMS: atom_id res chain seq x y z
N MET A 1 -7.73 6.47 8.10
CA MET A 1 -8.63 5.40 7.62
C MET A 1 -7.81 4.12 7.49
N SER A 2 -8.36 2.93 7.78
CA SER A 2 -7.61 1.69 7.53
C SER A 2 -7.82 1.27 6.07
N TYR A 3 -6.73 1.21 5.31
CA TYR A 3 -6.75 0.82 3.89
C TYR A 3 -6.31 -0.62 3.69
N VAL A 4 -5.59 -1.18 4.66
CA VAL A 4 -4.83 -2.41 4.53
C VAL A 4 -5.46 -3.51 5.37
N VAL A 5 -5.50 -4.72 4.83
CA VAL A 5 -6.00 -5.91 5.50
C VAL A 5 -4.93 -6.46 6.45
N ALA A 6 -5.05 -6.12 7.74
CA ALA A 6 -4.05 -6.45 8.75
C ALA A 6 -3.71 -7.96 8.85
N SER A 7 -4.70 -8.84 8.64
CA SER A 7 -4.46 -10.30 8.62
C SER A 7 -3.52 -10.72 7.48
N LYS A 8 -3.69 -10.16 6.28
CA LYS A 8 -2.83 -10.44 5.12
C LYS A 8 -1.41 -9.92 5.30
N VAL A 9 -1.26 -8.76 5.92
CA VAL A 9 0.05 -8.23 6.32
C VAL A 9 0.76 -9.22 7.25
N LYS A 10 0.07 -9.69 8.28
CA LYS A 10 0.63 -10.64 9.24
C LYS A 10 0.98 -11.97 8.59
N GLU A 11 0.11 -12.51 7.73
CA GLU A 11 0.37 -13.73 6.95
C GLU A 11 1.65 -13.60 6.10
N TYR A 12 1.83 -12.48 5.40
CA TYR A 12 3.00 -12.23 4.57
C TYR A 12 4.30 -12.17 5.38
N VAL A 13 4.30 -11.42 6.48
CA VAL A 13 5.48 -11.27 7.35
C VAL A 13 5.84 -12.59 8.03
N ASN A 14 4.84 -13.32 8.54
CA ASN A 14 5.04 -14.63 9.15
C ASN A 14 5.57 -15.65 8.15
N GLY A 15 5.11 -15.60 6.89
CA GLY A 15 5.62 -16.45 5.81
C GLY A 15 7.11 -16.26 5.50
N LYS A 16 7.70 -15.13 5.93
CA LYS A 16 9.14 -14.87 5.83
C LYS A 16 9.92 -15.25 7.11
N ASN A 17 9.31 -16.01 8.03
CA ASN A 17 9.86 -16.35 9.35
C ASN A 17 10.15 -15.11 10.22
N MET A 18 9.31 -14.08 10.10
CA MET A 18 9.40 -12.83 10.86
C MET A 18 8.09 -12.56 11.61
N MET A 19 8.11 -11.59 12.53
CA MET A 19 6.96 -11.14 13.30
C MET A 19 6.54 -9.74 12.85
N ALA A 20 5.23 -9.51 12.69
CA ALA A 20 4.71 -8.17 12.46
C ALA A 20 4.47 -7.44 13.80
N ALA A 21 4.92 -6.20 13.91
CA ALA A 21 4.52 -5.32 15.00
C ALA A 21 3.01 -5.02 14.93
N GLY A 22 2.39 -4.77 16.08
CA GLY A 22 0.94 -4.55 16.17
C GLY A 22 0.46 -3.31 15.39
N ASP A 23 1.32 -2.32 15.21
CA ASP A 23 1.08 -1.05 14.51
C ASP A 23 1.49 -1.08 13.03
N LEU A 24 2.05 -2.18 12.53
CA LEU A 24 2.61 -2.25 11.17
C LEU A 24 1.55 -1.95 10.08
N ALA A 25 0.33 -2.48 10.27
CA ALA A 25 -0.78 -2.26 9.33
C ALA A 25 -1.25 -0.79 9.30
N ASP A 26 -1.16 -0.08 10.43
CA ASP A 26 -1.50 1.33 10.52
C ASP A 26 -0.46 2.19 9.79
N HIS A 27 0.83 1.87 9.96
CA HIS A 27 1.89 2.52 9.21
C HIS A 27 1.79 2.26 7.70
N LEU A 28 1.47 1.03 7.28
CA LEU A 28 1.20 0.74 5.87
C LEU A 28 0.00 1.52 5.33
N SER A 29 -1.08 1.65 6.11
CA SER A 29 -2.23 2.45 5.70
C SER A 29 -1.87 3.91 5.47
N LYS A 30 -0.99 4.49 6.31
CA LYS A 30 -0.47 5.86 6.09
C LYS A 30 0.37 5.97 4.82
N GLN A 31 1.21 4.96 4.54
CA GLN A 31 1.99 4.91 3.29
C GLN A 31 1.07 4.85 2.06
N VAL A 32 0.06 3.98 2.08
CA VAL A 32 -0.93 3.89 1.00
C VAL A 32 -1.64 5.24 0.78
N GLU A 33 -2.08 5.91 1.85
CA GLU A 33 -2.72 7.22 1.75
C GLU A 33 -1.81 8.28 1.11
N MET A 34 -0.53 8.32 1.52
CA MET A 34 0.47 9.22 0.95
C MET A 34 0.68 8.96 -0.55
N TRP A 35 0.81 7.69 -0.96
CA TRP A 35 0.98 7.33 -2.36
C TRP A 35 -0.27 7.62 -3.20
N LEU A 36 -1.48 7.39 -2.66
CA LEU A 36 -2.72 7.81 -3.32
C LEU A 36 -2.81 9.32 -3.48
N ALA A 37 -2.38 10.09 -2.46
CA ALA A 37 -2.29 11.54 -2.57
C ALA A 37 -1.32 11.99 -3.68
N GLN A 38 -0.20 11.28 -3.83
CA GLN A 38 0.73 11.53 -4.92
C GLN A 38 0.13 11.16 -6.28
N GLY A 39 -0.58 10.03 -6.37
CA GLY A 39 -1.26 9.61 -7.60
C GLY A 39 -2.39 10.55 -8.03
N LEU A 40 -3.10 11.16 -7.07
CA LEU A 40 -4.07 12.23 -7.35
C LEU A 40 -3.38 13.43 -8.02
N LYS A 41 -2.25 13.87 -7.48
CA LYS A 41 -1.46 14.97 -8.07
C LYS A 41 -0.94 14.61 -9.45
N ALA A 42 -0.45 13.39 -9.64
CA ALA A 42 0.04 12.91 -10.94
C ALA A 42 -1.08 12.83 -11.98
N ALA A 43 -2.26 12.34 -11.62
CA ALA A 43 -3.42 12.31 -12.51
C ALA A 43 -3.85 13.74 -12.91
N GLN A 44 -3.91 14.66 -11.95
CA GLN A 44 -4.25 16.07 -12.19
C GLN A 44 -3.22 16.78 -13.05
N ALA A 45 -1.92 16.55 -12.81
CA ALA A 45 -0.84 17.11 -13.62
C ALA A 45 -0.85 16.61 -15.08
N ASN A 46 -1.50 15.47 -15.32
CA ASN A 46 -1.72 14.90 -16.65
C ASN A 46 -3.13 15.21 -17.21
N ASP A 47 -3.81 16.22 -16.66
CA ASP A 47 -5.16 16.66 -17.05
C ASP A 47 -6.22 15.54 -17.01
N ARG A 48 -6.03 14.52 -16.15
CA ARG A 48 -6.96 13.40 -15.97
C ARG A 48 -7.76 13.54 -14.68
N LYS A 49 -9.07 13.25 -14.78
CA LYS A 49 -9.93 13.04 -13.61
C LYS A 49 -9.87 11.63 -13.03
N THR A 50 -9.22 10.69 -13.72
CA THR A 50 -9.13 9.30 -13.28
C THR A 50 -7.71 8.97 -12.83
N VAL A 51 -7.57 8.62 -11.55
CA VAL A 51 -6.36 8.03 -10.97
C VAL A 51 -6.27 6.58 -11.42
N ARG A 52 -5.14 6.24 -12.04
CA ARG A 52 -4.81 4.93 -12.59
C ARG A 52 -3.73 4.28 -11.75
N GLY A 53 -3.55 2.97 -11.92
CA GLY A 53 -2.46 2.24 -11.27
C GLY A 53 -1.08 2.87 -11.50
N CYS A 54 -0.81 3.33 -12.72
CA CYS A 54 0.45 4.00 -13.06
C CYS A 54 0.71 5.33 -12.33
N ASP A 55 -0.31 5.94 -11.72
CA ASP A 55 -0.16 7.20 -10.98
C ASP A 55 0.46 7.00 -9.58
N ILE A 56 0.33 5.80 -8.99
CA ILE A 56 0.81 5.48 -7.64
C ILE A 56 2.10 4.66 -7.62
N LEU A 57 2.91 4.78 -8.68
CA LEU A 57 4.14 4.05 -9.04
C LEU A 57 3.94 2.89 -10.03
N VAL A 58 4.98 2.69 -10.86
CA VAL A 58 5.05 1.78 -12.01
C VAL A 58 5.27 0.31 -11.60
N PHE A 59 4.71 -0.12 -10.47
CA PHE A 59 4.83 -1.51 -10.04
C PHE A 59 3.76 -2.37 -10.70
N SER A 60 4.04 -3.66 -10.84
CA SER A 60 3.04 -4.63 -11.30
C SER A 60 1.86 -4.71 -10.32
N PRO A 61 0.64 -5.01 -10.79
CA PRO A 61 -0.48 -5.31 -9.91
C PRO A 61 -0.11 -6.41 -8.91
N GLY A 62 -0.47 -6.21 -7.65
CA GLY A 62 -0.21 -7.17 -6.58
C GLY A 62 -1.06 -8.43 -6.74
N LYS A 63 -0.50 -9.58 -6.40
CA LYS A 63 -1.22 -10.87 -6.49
C LYS A 63 -2.14 -11.11 -5.30
N THR A 64 -1.79 -10.52 -4.16
CA THR A 64 -2.54 -10.63 -2.91
C THR A 64 -3.34 -9.37 -2.68
N PRO A 65 -4.64 -9.44 -2.36
CA PRO A 65 -5.46 -8.26 -2.07
C PRO A 65 -5.11 -7.70 -0.68
N PHE A 66 -4.01 -6.95 -0.59
CA PHE A 66 -3.55 -6.32 0.65
C PHE A 66 -4.41 -5.14 1.05
N VAL A 67 -5.11 -4.50 0.10
CA VAL A 67 -5.92 -3.31 0.37
C VAL A 67 -7.41 -3.57 0.21
N VAL A 68 -8.21 -2.75 0.88
CA VAL A 68 -9.66 -2.76 0.74
C VAL A 68 -10.05 -1.83 -0.41
N ALA A 69 -10.36 -2.41 -1.58
CA ALA A 69 -10.65 -1.66 -2.81
C ALA A 69 -11.73 -0.58 -2.64
N SER A 70 -12.78 -0.85 -1.86
CA SER A 70 -13.83 0.15 -1.58
C SER A 70 -13.30 1.38 -0.85
N LYS A 71 -12.36 1.22 0.09
CA LYS A 71 -11.72 2.34 0.82
C LYS A 71 -10.80 3.17 -0.05
N ILE A 72 -10.10 2.54 -0.98
CA ILE A 72 -9.31 3.27 -2.00
C ILE A 72 -10.23 4.13 -2.87
N LYS A 73 -11.33 3.54 -3.35
CA LYS A 73 -12.31 4.26 -4.18
C LYS A 73 -13.01 5.40 -3.42
N GLU A 74 -13.43 5.16 -2.18
CA GLU A 74 -14.00 6.19 -1.30
C GLU A 74 -13.05 7.38 -1.14
N TYR A 75 -11.75 7.12 -0.88
CA TYR A 75 -10.74 8.16 -0.72
C TYR A 75 -10.55 9.00 -1.99
N VAL A 76 -10.41 8.36 -3.15
CA VAL A 76 -10.24 9.06 -4.44
C VAL A 76 -11.48 9.86 -4.81
N ASN A 77 -12.67 9.27 -4.67
CA ASN A 77 -13.94 9.95 -4.97
C ASN A 77 -14.18 11.14 -4.03
N GLY A 78 -13.78 11.04 -2.76
CA GLY A 78 -13.82 12.15 -1.80
C GLY A 78 -12.96 13.35 -2.19
N LYS A 79 -12.06 13.21 -3.17
CA LYS A 79 -11.24 14.29 -3.74
C LYS A 79 -11.75 14.79 -5.09
N ASN A 80 -13.01 14.51 -5.43
CA ASN A 80 -13.64 14.87 -6.71
C ASN A 80 -12.88 14.29 -7.93
N MET A 81 -12.29 13.11 -7.76
CA MET A 81 -11.55 12.36 -8.76
C MET A 81 -12.17 10.95 -8.88
N MET A 82 -11.84 10.24 -9.95
CA MET A 82 -12.31 8.88 -10.22
C MET A 82 -11.18 7.87 -10.00
N ALA A 83 -11.47 6.71 -9.44
CA ALA A 83 -10.53 5.60 -9.38
C ALA A 83 -10.72 4.67 -10.59
N SER A 84 -9.62 4.26 -11.23
CA SER A 84 -9.66 3.18 -12.22
C SER A 84 -9.96 1.84 -11.55
N GLY A 85 -10.45 0.88 -12.34
CA GLY A 85 -10.79 -0.45 -11.83
C GLY A 85 -9.58 -1.22 -11.30
N ASP A 86 -8.40 -0.99 -11.87
CA ASP A 86 -7.14 -1.64 -11.51
C ASP A 86 -6.38 -0.93 -10.36
N LEU A 87 -6.80 0.27 -9.93
CA LEU A 87 -6.05 1.05 -8.93
C LEU A 87 -5.80 0.29 -7.62
N ALA A 88 -6.77 -0.51 -7.18
CA ALA A 88 -6.65 -1.31 -5.95
C ALA A 88 -5.61 -2.44 -6.08
N ASP A 89 -5.44 -3.01 -7.28
CA ASP A 89 -4.46 -4.06 -7.55
C ASP A 89 -3.05 -3.48 -7.51
N TYR A 90 -2.85 -2.30 -8.11
CA TYR A 90 -1.58 -1.57 -8.02
C TYR A 90 -1.28 -1.12 -6.60
N ALA A 91 -2.27 -0.65 -5.84
CA ALA A 91 -2.09 -0.31 -4.43
C ALA A 91 -1.72 -1.54 -3.59
N SER A 92 -2.24 -2.73 -3.92
CA SER A 92 -1.81 -3.98 -3.30
C SER A 92 -0.37 -4.33 -3.65
N GLY A 93 0.05 -4.14 -4.91
CA GLY A 93 1.43 -4.34 -5.35
C GLY A 93 2.41 -3.40 -4.64
N LEU A 94 2.02 -2.15 -4.43
CA LEU A 94 2.76 -1.19 -3.61
C LEU A 94 2.94 -1.70 -2.16
N VAL A 95 1.86 -2.18 -1.52
CA VAL A 95 1.95 -2.73 -0.15
C VAL A 95 2.87 -3.95 -0.10
N GLU A 96 2.78 -4.84 -1.09
CA GLU A 96 3.66 -6.01 -1.20
C GLU A 96 5.14 -5.61 -1.32
N TRP A 97 5.43 -4.60 -2.15
CA TRP A 97 6.79 -4.07 -2.32
C TRP A 97 7.31 -3.42 -1.02
N LEU A 98 6.52 -2.55 -0.38
CA LEU A 98 6.87 -1.91 0.90
C LEU A 98 7.15 -2.96 1.99
N LEU A 99 6.31 -4.00 2.07
CA LEU A 99 6.51 -5.10 3.00
C LEU A 99 7.78 -5.87 2.73
N SER A 100 8.11 -6.13 1.46
CA SER A 100 9.35 -6.80 1.12
C SER A 100 10.56 -5.99 1.58
N MET A 101 10.59 -4.70 1.24
CA MET A 101 11.66 -3.78 1.65
C MET A 101 11.79 -3.69 3.18
N ALA A 102 10.67 -3.63 3.90
CA ALA A 102 10.66 -3.60 5.35
C ALA A 102 11.16 -4.89 5.99
N CYS A 103 10.81 -6.05 5.42
CA CYS A 103 11.34 -7.34 5.86
C CYS A 103 12.86 -7.40 5.66
N ASP A 104 13.35 -6.92 4.50
CA ASP A 104 14.78 -6.93 4.20
C ASP A 104 15.55 -5.98 5.12
N ARG A 105 15.04 -4.77 5.35
CA ARG A 105 15.61 -3.81 6.32
C ARG A 105 15.60 -4.37 7.75
N CYS A 106 14.53 -5.04 8.15
CA CYS A 106 14.44 -5.68 9.47
C CYS A 106 15.48 -6.79 9.63
N LYS A 107 15.69 -7.62 8.59
CA LYS A 107 16.74 -8.66 8.57
C LYS A 107 18.14 -8.05 8.63
N SER A 108 18.40 -7.01 7.83
CA SER A 108 19.69 -6.30 7.84
C SER A 108 20.02 -5.65 9.19
N ASN A 109 19.00 -5.36 10.00
CA ASN A 109 19.15 -4.83 11.35
C ASN A 109 19.12 -5.93 12.43
N ASP A 110 19.33 -7.20 12.06
CA ASP A 110 19.34 -8.38 12.94
C ASP A 110 18.10 -8.52 13.84
N ARG A 111 16.95 -8.02 13.38
CA ARG A 111 15.67 -8.12 14.09
C ARG A 111 14.76 -9.13 13.42
N LYS A 112 13.92 -9.76 14.25
CA LYS A 112 12.83 -10.63 13.80
C LYS A 112 11.46 -9.96 13.79
N THR A 113 11.34 -8.72 14.27
CA THR A 113 10.07 -7.99 14.30
C THR A 113 10.11 -6.81 13.36
N VAL A 114 9.30 -6.87 12.30
CA VAL A 114 9.09 -5.80 11.34
C VAL A 114 8.22 -4.73 11.99
N ARG A 115 8.73 -3.50 12.07
CA ARG A 115 8.11 -2.35 12.74
C ARG A 115 7.70 -1.30 11.73
N GLY A 116 6.89 -0.34 12.15
CA GLY A 116 6.55 0.82 11.32
C GLY A 116 7.77 1.59 10.79
N GLY A 117 8.87 1.65 11.55
CA GLY A 117 10.13 2.27 11.11
C GLY A 117 10.90 1.49 10.04
N ASP A 118 10.49 0.26 9.73
CA ASP A 118 11.08 -0.52 8.64
C ASP A 118 10.49 -0.19 7.27
N LEU A 119 9.32 0.45 7.23
CA LEU A 119 8.60 0.84 6.02
C LEU A 119 9.24 2.03 5.30
#